data_AF-A0A4U8W337-F1
#
_entry.id   AF-A0A4U8W337-F1
#
_cell.length_a   1.000
_cell.length_b   1.000
_cell.length_c   1.000
_cell.angle_alpha   90.00
_cell.angle_beta   90.00
_cell.angle_gamma   90.00
#
_symmetry.space_group_name_H-M   'P 1'
#
loop_
_entity.id
_entity.type
_entity.pdbx_description
1 polymer ?
#
loop_
_entity_poly.entity_id
_entity_poly.type
_entity_poly.pdbx_seq_one_letter_code
_entity_poly.pdbx_strand_id
1 'polypeptide(L)'
;MDPRTPPRSIIEASADVFSEAGAEFARTMDATFDQFDWAEDEIRRGQRRHQHHRDVLHHSFGLLAPTHDLMSREFVYRSHCRELLDRVADGSDTTAGTAAEVALSLVQASHAAPLNTVAFGLYVRMWKLAGFPALDALGSVEVHYEAIAASEIDDLENWTRTKLAVRDRALTSITCRGHHHDEPVNCRFAHATDRVAA
;
A
#
# COMPACT_ATOMS: atom_id res chain seq x y z
N MET A 1 -9.95 -8.79 -51.69
CA MET A 1 -10.52 -9.58 -50.59
C MET A 1 -9.91 -10.97 -50.71
N ASP A 2 -8.84 -11.23 -49.95
CA ASP A 2 -8.01 -12.44 -50.07
C ASP A 2 -8.59 -13.56 -49.17
N PRO A 3 -9.00 -14.73 -49.71
CA PRO A 3 -9.73 -15.74 -48.97
C PRO A 3 -8.82 -16.91 -48.50
N ARG A 4 -7.68 -16.63 -47.87
CA ARG A 4 -6.74 -17.70 -47.44
C ARG A 4 -6.08 -17.52 -46.07
N THR A 5 -6.85 -17.13 -45.06
CA THR A 5 -6.44 -17.40 -43.66
C THR A 5 -7.19 -18.64 -43.19
N PRO A 6 -6.53 -19.81 -43.01
CA PRO A 6 -7.20 -20.99 -42.46
C PRO A 6 -7.65 -20.71 -41.02
N PRO A 7 -8.77 -21.28 -40.55
CA PRO A 7 -9.17 -21.15 -39.15
C PRO A 7 -8.10 -21.80 -38.27
N ARG A 8 -7.60 -21.04 -37.28
CA ARG A 8 -6.67 -21.54 -36.25
C ARG A 8 -7.22 -22.84 -35.66
N SER A 9 -6.37 -23.86 -35.56
CA SER A 9 -6.79 -25.13 -34.96
C SER A 9 -7.07 -24.94 -33.47
N ILE A 10 -8.03 -25.69 -32.92
CA ILE A 10 -8.37 -25.66 -31.48
C ILE A 10 -7.12 -25.93 -30.60
N ILE A 11 -6.16 -26.69 -31.12
CA ILE A 11 -4.90 -27.03 -30.45
C ILE A 11 -3.99 -25.80 -30.34
N GLU A 12 -3.81 -25.02 -31.41
CA GLU A 12 -3.03 -23.77 -31.38
C GLU A 12 -3.69 -22.71 -30.49
N ALA A 13 -5.02 -22.59 -30.55
CA ALA A 13 -5.76 -21.68 -29.67
C ALA A 13 -5.61 -22.07 -28.18
N SER A 14 -5.59 -23.37 -27.87
CA SER A 14 -5.37 -23.84 -26.49
C SER A 14 -3.93 -23.62 -26.01
N ALA A 15 -2.93 -23.78 -26.87
CA ALA A 15 -1.53 -23.51 -26.53
C ALA A 15 -1.27 -22.02 -26.24
N ASP A 16 -1.90 -21.12 -27.01
CA ASP A 16 -1.85 -19.67 -26.78
C ASP A 16 -2.46 -19.32 -25.41
N VAL A 17 -3.62 -19.91 -25.05
CA VAL A 17 -4.28 -19.70 -23.75
C VAL A 17 -3.45 -20.22 -22.57
N PHE A 18 -2.84 -21.40 -22.67
CA PHE A 18 -1.98 -21.94 -21.60
C PHE A 18 -0.67 -21.14 -21.44
N SER A 19 -0.12 -20.62 -22.54
CA SER A 19 1.06 -19.74 -22.52
C SER A 19 0.75 -18.39 -21.90
N GLU A 20 -0.39 -17.79 -22.24
CA GLU A 20 -0.86 -16.51 -21.68
C GLU A 20 -1.13 -16.64 -20.17
N ALA A 21 -1.81 -17.71 -19.75
CA ALA A 21 -2.05 -18.02 -18.34
C ALA A 21 -0.75 -18.27 -17.55
N GLY A 22 0.23 -18.96 -18.16
CA GLY A 22 1.54 -19.17 -17.55
C GLY A 22 2.34 -17.86 -17.40
N ALA A 23 2.26 -16.99 -18.41
CA ALA A 23 2.91 -15.68 -18.36
C ALA A 23 2.21 -14.72 -17.37
N GLU A 24 0.89 -14.80 -17.23
CA GLU A 24 0.14 -14.06 -16.21
C GLU A 24 0.50 -14.51 -14.80
N PHE A 25 0.53 -15.83 -14.57
CA PHE A 25 0.97 -16.42 -13.29
C PHE A 25 2.40 -15.99 -12.92
N ALA A 26 3.34 -16.04 -13.88
CA ALA A 26 4.71 -15.58 -13.66
C ALA A 26 4.78 -14.09 -13.30
N ARG A 27 4.05 -13.21 -14.02
CA ARG A 27 3.99 -11.78 -13.71
C ARG A 27 3.41 -11.50 -12.32
N THR A 28 2.39 -12.23 -11.91
CA THR A 28 1.81 -12.10 -10.57
C THR A 28 2.78 -12.57 -9.48
N MET A 29 3.49 -13.67 -9.72
CA MET A 29 4.53 -14.16 -8.80
C MET A 29 5.69 -13.18 -8.69
N ASP A 30 6.22 -12.68 -9.81
CA ASP A 30 7.32 -11.72 -9.85
C ASP A 30 6.94 -10.43 -9.12
N ALA A 31 5.76 -9.87 -9.40
CA ALA A 31 5.28 -8.67 -8.70
C ALA A 31 5.07 -8.90 -7.20
N THR A 32 4.73 -10.13 -6.78
CA THR A 32 4.63 -10.49 -5.36
C THR A 32 6.01 -10.52 -4.73
N PHE A 33 7.00 -11.18 -5.34
CA PHE A 33 8.36 -11.23 -4.80
C PHE A 33 9.00 -9.83 -4.71
N ASP A 34 8.79 -8.98 -5.71
CA ASP A 34 9.23 -7.58 -5.68
C ASP A 34 8.65 -6.82 -4.47
N GLN A 35 7.36 -7.02 -4.16
CA GLN A 35 6.73 -6.39 -2.99
C GLN A 35 7.30 -6.88 -1.66
N PHE A 36 7.69 -8.15 -1.53
CA PHE A 36 8.38 -8.63 -0.33
C PHE A 36 9.71 -7.89 -0.12
N ASP A 37 10.53 -7.78 -1.17
CA ASP A 37 11.81 -7.08 -1.10
C ASP A 37 11.62 -5.58 -0.78
N TRP A 38 10.62 -4.94 -1.38
CA TRP A 38 10.29 -3.54 -1.09
C TRP A 38 9.79 -3.34 0.34
N ALA A 39 8.98 -4.26 0.86
CA ALA A 39 8.46 -4.23 2.22
C ALA A 39 9.59 -4.35 3.25
N GLU A 40 10.51 -5.31 3.07
CA GLU A 40 11.67 -5.45 3.94
C GLU A 40 12.58 -4.23 3.89
N ASP A 41 12.84 -3.68 2.69
CA ASP A 41 13.63 -2.47 2.58
C ASP A 41 12.95 -1.25 3.22
N GLU A 42 11.62 -1.10 3.10
CA GLU A 42 10.90 -0.05 3.84
C GLU A 42 10.93 -0.26 5.35
N ILE A 43 10.87 -1.49 5.86
CA ILE A 43 11.09 -1.78 7.28
C ILE A 43 12.49 -1.32 7.69
N ARG A 44 13.53 -1.68 6.93
CA ARG A 44 14.92 -1.25 7.21
C ARG A 44 15.04 0.28 7.17
N ARG A 45 14.39 0.96 6.22
CA ARG A 45 14.35 2.43 6.13
C ARG A 45 13.62 3.03 7.35
N GLY A 46 12.48 2.47 7.74
CA GLY A 46 11.73 2.86 8.94
C GLY A 46 12.57 2.70 10.20
N GLN A 47 13.27 1.58 10.36
CA GLN A 47 14.20 1.31 11.46
C GLN A 47 15.38 2.31 11.53
N ARG A 48 15.81 2.85 10.39
CA ARG A 48 16.81 3.93 10.34
C ARG A 48 16.23 5.27 10.80
N ARG A 49 14.99 5.59 10.41
CA ARG A 49 14.26 6.81 10.81
C ARG A 49 13.86 6.79 12.29
N HIS A 50 13.38 5.65 12.77
CA HIS A 50 12.76 5.45 14.09
C HIS A 50 13.59 4.47 14.93
N GLN A 51 14.79 4.88 15.32
CA GLN A 51 15.77 3.98 15.94
C GLN A 51 15.30 3.35 17.26
N HIS A 52 14.44 4.05 18.02
CA HIS A 52 13.87 3.56 19.28
C HIS A 52 12.70 2.58 19.08
N HIS A 53 12.20 2.44 17.86
CA HIS A 53 11.06 1.58 17.51
C HIS A 53 11.48 0.44 16.58
N ARG A 54 12.78 0.14 16.49
CA ARG A 54 13.30 -0.86 15.54
C ARG A 54 12.70 -2.25 15.71
N ASP A 55 12.44 -2.63 16.95
CA ASP A 55 11.89 -3.91 17.31
C ASP A 55 10.42 -4.06 16.90
N VAL A 56 9.59 -3.05 17.16
CA VAL A 56 8.20 -3.06 16.72
C VAL A 56 8.09 -2.99 15.20
N LEU A 57 8.92 -2.19 14.54
CA LEU A 57 8.93 -2.11 13.07
C LEU A 57 9.36 -3.42 12.41
N HIS A 58 10.27 -4.20 13.04
CA HIS A 58 10.63 -5.52 12.54
C HIS A 58 9.41 -6.46 12.49
N HIS A 59 8.50 -6.35 13.45
CA HIS A 59 7.29 -7.17 13.52
C HIS A 59 6.11 -6.63 12.70
N SER A 60 6.28 -5.53 11.98
CA SER A 60 5.21 -4.88 11.21
C SER A 60 4.98 -5.44 9.82
N PHE A 61 5.76 -6.43 9.36
CA PHE A 61 5.65 -6.96 7.99
C PHE A 61 4.20 -7.35 7.62
N GLY A 62 3.48 -8.02 8.53
CA GLY A 62 2.09 -8.44 8.29
C GLY A 62 1.10 -7.30 8.07
N LEU A 63 1.45 -6.06 8.41
CA LEU A 63 0.61 -4.88 8.16
C LEU A 63 0.72 -4.38 6.71
N LEU A 64 1.79 -4.73 5.99
CA LEU A 64 2.19 -4.11 4.73
C LEU A 64 1.54 -4.76 3.51
N ALA A 65 0.49 -5.56 3.71
CA ALA A 65 -0.21 -6.21 2.62
C ALA A 65 -0.85 -5.17 1.68
N PRO A 66 -0.63 -5.26 0.34
CA PRO A 66 -1.25 -4.34 -0.59
C PRO A 66 -2.78 -4.52 -0.60
N THR A 67 -3.50 -3.42 -0.78
CA THR A 67 -4.98 -3.40 -0.80
C THR A 67 -5.57 -3.02 -2.16
N HIS A 68 -4.70 -2.75 -3.15
CA HIS A 68 -5.11 -2.29 -4.48
C HIS A 68 -4.11 -2.75 -5.55
N ASP A 69 -4.58 -3.17 -6.73
CA ASP A 69 -3.75 -3.74 -7.81
C ASP A 69 -2.65 -2.79 -8.29
N LEU A 70 -2.94 -1.48 -8.32
CA LEU A 70 -1.96 -0.44 -8.70
C LEU A 70 -0.78 -0.33 -7.71
N MET A 71 -0.84 -0.99 -6.54
CA MET A 71 0.31 -1.17 -5.64
C MET A 71 1.34 -2.19 -6.17
N SER A 72 1.12 -2.81 -7.33
CA SER A 72 2.20 -3.45 -8.10
C SER A 72 3.30 -2.46 -8.52
N ARG A 73 3.02 -1.15 -8.49
CA ARG A 73 4.03 -0.10 -8.74
C ARG A 73 4.78 0.23 -7.46
N GLU A 74 6.10 0.14 -7.52
CA GLU A 74 7.00 0.33 -6.37
C GLU A 74 6.71 1.62 -5.58
N PHE A 75 6.62 2.78 -6.23
CA PHE A 75 6.44 4.06 -5.53
C PHE A 75 5.10 4.14 -4.79
N VAL A 76 4.06 3.48 -5.30
CA VAL A 76 2.74 3.43 -4.68
C VAL A 76 2.79 2.54 -3.45
N TYR A 77 3.36 1.34 -3.60
CA TYR A 77 3.49 0.38 -2.51
C TYR A 77 4.37 0.92 -1.38
N ARG A 78 5.55 1.46 -1.71
CA ARG A 78 6.47 2.01 -0.71
C ARG A 78 5.86 3.18 0.05
N SER A 79 5.05 4.02 -0.61
CA SER A 79 4.31 5.09 0.06
C SER A 79 3.33 4.55 1.10
N HIS A 80 2.53 3.54 0.71
CA HIS A 80 1.63 2.85 1.61
C HIS A 80 2.37 2.24 2.82
N CYS A 81 3.45 1.50 2.57
CA CYS A 81 4.26 0.88 3.62
C CYS A 81 4.87 1.92 4.56
N ARG A 82 5.43 3.00 4.01
CA ARG A 82 6.04 4.08 4.80
C ARG A 82 5.03 4.70 5.77
N GLU A 83 3.83 5.05 5.30
CA GLU A 83 2.80 5.66 6.15
C GLU A 83 2.37 4.71 7.28
N LEU A 84 2.21 3.40 7.00
CA LEU A 84 1.89 2.43 8.05
C LEU A 84 3.02 2.27 9.07
N LEU A 85 4.27 2.21 8.62
CA LEU A 85 5.43 2.10 9.51
C LEU A 85 5.61 3.34 10.37
N ASP A 86 5.39 4.54 9.82
CA ASP A 86 5.42 5.79 10.58
C ASP A 86 4.30 5.80 11.65
N ARG A 87 3.07 5.37 11.30
CA ARG A 87 1.99 5.19 12.28
C ARG A 87 2.33 4.19 13.38
N VAL A 88 2.99 3.08 13.06
CA VAL A 88 3.46 2.11 14.06
C VAL A 88 4.46 2.75 15.02
N ALA A 89 5.43 3.51 14.51
CA ALA A 89 6.41 4.19 15.33
C ALA A 89 5.75 5.23 16.27
N ASP A 90 4.76 5.96 15.74
CA ASP A 90 4.00 6.97 16.48
C ASP A 90 2.93 6.38 17.42
N GLY A 91 2.69 5.06 17.38
CA GLY A 91 1.61 4.42 18.14
C GLY A 91 0.19 4.81 17.68
N SER A 92 0.06 5.26 16.43
CA SER A 92 -1.19 5.71 15.81
C SER A 92 -1.99 4.56 15.19
N ASP A 93 -3.24 4.84 14.82
CA ASP A 93 -4.13 3.85 14.19
C ASP A 93 -3.59 3.40 12.82
N THR A 94 -3.39 2.09 12.69
CA THR A 94 -2.94 1.43 11.46
C THR A 94 -4.10 0.89 10.62
N THR A 95 -5.32 0.88 11.15
CA THR A 95 -6.49 0.34 10.45
C THR A 95 -7.04 1.32 9.40
N ALA A 96 -7.09 2.62 9.70
CA ALA A 96 -7.57 3.64 8.76
C ALA A 96 -6.81 3.63 7.42
N GLY A 97 -7.50 3.94 6.32
CA GLY A 97 -6.91 4.01 4.98
C GLY A 97 -5.68 4.94 4.92
N THR A 98 -4.66 4.57 4.17
CA THR A 98 -3.47 5.40 3.90
C THR A 98 -3.75 6.45 2.83
N ALA A 99 -2.92 7.49 2.73
CA ALA A 99 -3.06 8.50 1.67
C ALA A 99 -2.96 7.87 0.27
N ALA A 100 -2.06 6.90 0.10
CA ALA A 100 -1.96 6.11 -1.13
C ALA A 100 -3.29 5.40 -1.44
N GLU A 101 -3.89 4.71 -0.47
CA GLU A 101 -5.17 4.01 -0.65
C GLU A 101 -6.31 4.97 -1.05
N VAL A 102 -6.39 6.12 -0.37
CA VAL A 102 -7.41 7.14 -0.69
C VAL A 102 -7.20 7.69 -2.11
N ALA A 103 -5.96 8.03 -2.48
CA ALA A 103 -5.66 8.52 -3.83
C ALA A 103 -6.06 7.49 -4.91
N LEU A 104 -5.73 6.21 -4.72
CA LEU A 104 -6.10 5.14 -5.66
C LEU A 104 -7.62 4.94 -5.75
N SER A 105 -8.34 5.03 -4.63
CA SER A 105 -9.80 4.93 -4.63
C SER A 105 -10.46 6.07 -5.44
N LEU A 106 -9.89 7.27 -5.40
CA LEU A 106 -10.37 8.42 -6.18
C LEU A 106 -10.02 8.29 -7.66
N VAL A 107 -8.85 7.73 -8.00
CA VAL A 107 -8.52 7.34 -9.38
C VAL A 107 -9.56 6.34 -9.90
N GLN A 108 -9.87 5.30 -9.13
CA GLN A 108 -10.88 4.31 -9.52
C GLN A 108 -12.26 4.95 -9.72
N ALA A 109 -12.69 5.82 -8.79
CA ALA A 109 -13.96 6.54 -8.91
C ALA A 109 -14.00 7.43 -10.16
N SER A 110 -12.88 8.07 -10.52
CA SER A 110 -12.81 8.96 -11.70
C SER A 110 -13.07 8.25 -13.02
N HIS A 111 -12.87 6.92 -13.10
CA HIS A 111 -13.20 6.12 -14.28
C HIS A 111 -14.71 5.92 -14.46
N ALA A 112 -15.50 6.01 -13.39
CA ALA A 112 -16.94 5.89 -13.45
C ALA A 112 -17.63 7.24 -13.75
N ALA A 113 -17.13 8.32 -13.16
CA ALA A 113 -17.63 9.67 -13.39
C ALA A 113 -16.55 10.73 -13.07
N PRO A 114 -16.62 11.92 -13.68
CA PRO A 114 -15.74 13.02 -13.31
C PRO A 114 -15.84 13.36 -11.82
N LEU A 115 -14.68 13.60 -11.18
CA LEU A 115 -14.63 14.02 -9.79
C LEU A 115 -15.14 15.46 -9.65
N ASN A 116 -15.92 15.72 -8.60
CA ASN A 116 -16.29 17.08 -8.23
C ASN A 116 -15.12 17.81 -7.54
N THR A 117 -15.31 19.11 -7.25
CA THR A 117 -14.32 19.98 -6.61
C THR A 117 -13.73 19.38 -5.33
N VAL A 118 -14.57 18.81 -4.44
CA VAL A 118 -14.15 18.26 -3.15
C VAL A 118 -13.32 16.97 -3.36
N ALA A 119 -13.83 16.04 -4.18
CA ALA A 119 -13.15 14.78 -4.45
C ALA A 119 -11.83 14.97 -5.22
N PHE A 120 -11.78 15.92 -6.15
CA PHE A 120 -10.53 16.26 -6.83
C PHE A 120 -9.55 16.95 -5.88
N GLY A 121 -10.01 17.87 -5.02
CA GLY A 121 -9.18 18.47 -3.97
C GLY A 121 -8.56 17.41 -3.05
N LEU A 122 -9.36 16.46 -2.57
CA LEU A 122 -8.87 15.33 -1.78
C LEU A 122 -7.84 14.49 -2.54
N TYR A 123 -8.08 14.20 -3.82
CA TYR A 123 -7.13 13.45 -4.64
C TYR A 123 -5.76 14.14 -4.70
N VAL A 124 -5.73 15.46 -4.94
CA VAL A 124 -4.49 16.24 -4.99
C VAL A 124 -3.79 16.25 -3.62
N ARG A 125 -4.53 16.45 -2.53
CA ARG A 125 -3.98 16.40 -1.16
C ARG A 125 -3.35 15.03 -0.88
N MET A 126 -4.06 13.95 -1.16
CA MET A 126 -3.58 12.59 -0.91
C MET A 126 -2.40 12.22 -1.80
N TRP A 127 -2.38 12.67 -3.06
CA TRP A 127 -1.23 12.48 -3.95
C TRP A 127 0.05 13.09 -3.36
N LYS A 128 -0.05 14.31 -2.84
CA LYS A 128 1.06 15.00 -2.18
C LYS A 128 1.45 14.36 -0.86
N LEU A 129 0.49 14.04 0.01
CA LEU A 129 0.75 13.39 1.30
C LEU A 129 1.40 12.00 1.11
N ALA A 130 0.96 11.26 0.10
CA ALA A 130 1.58 9.99 -0.29
C ALA A 130 3.02 10.19 -0.82
N GLY A 131 3.42 11.43 -1.15
CA GLY A 131 4.72 11.73 -1.74
C GLY A 131 4.89 11.10 -3.12
N PHE A 132 3.80 11.00 -3.88
CA PHE A 132 3.84 10.54 -5.26
C PHE A 132 4.59 11.55 -6.15
N PRO A 133 5.09 11.13 -7.34
CA PRO A 133 5.80 12.01 -8.25
C PRO A 133 5.03 13.30 -8.53
N ALA A 134 5.72 14.42 -8.58
CA ALA A 134 5.08 15.70 -8.87
C ALA A 134 4.36 15.62 -10.24
N LEU A 135 3.12 16.11 -10.27
CA LEU A 135 2.40 16.31 -11.52
C LEU A 135 2.50 17.80 -11.84
N ASP A 136 3.20 18.15 -12.91
CA ASP A 136 3.41 19.55 -13.32
C ASP A 136 2.08 20.31 -13.46
N ALA A 137 1.01 19.61 -13.85
CA ALA A 137 -0.35 20.14 -13.96
C ALA A 137 -1.05 20.44 -12.62
N LEU A 138 -0.54 19.94 -11.48
CA LEU A 138 -1.15 20.11 -10.15
C LEU A 138 -0.50 21.21 -9.30
N GLY A 139 0.58 21.86 -9.78
CA GLY A 139 1.47 22.70 -8.99
C GLY A 139 0.80 23.72 -8.05
N SER A 140 -0.04 24.61 -8.58
CA SER A 140 -0.78 25.62 -7.78
C SER A 140 -2.22 25.22 -7.47
N VAL A 141 -2.64 24.04 -7.92
CA VAL A 141 -4.03 23.62 -7.99
C VAL A 141 -4.55 23.20 -6.62
N GLU A 142 -3.69 22.54 -5.82
CA GLU A 142 -4.00 22.19 -4.43
C GLU A 142 -4.45 23.41 -3.61
N VAL A 143 -3.67 24.50 -3.64
CA VAL A 143 -3.95 25.73 -2.88
C VAL A 143 -5.33 26.29 -3.22
N HIS A 144 -5.75 26.18 -4.48
CA HIS A 144 -7.06 26.64 -4.92
C HIS A 144 -8.21 25.80 -4.37
N TYR A 145 -8.09 24.46 -4.44
CA TYR A 145 -9.13 23.58 -3.93
C TYR A 145 -9.24 23.62 -2.40
N GLU A 146 -8.10 23.69 -1.70
CA GLU A 146 -8.05 23.87 -0.25
C GLU A 146 -8.71 25.19 0.16
N ALA A 147 -8.46 26.29 -0.57
CA ALA A 147 -9.08 27.58 -0.26
C ALA A 147 -10.60 27.58 -0.45
N ILE A 148 -11.15 26.72 -1.32
CA ILE A 148 -12.58 26.69 -1.64
C ILE A 148 -13.35 25.72 -0.73
N ALA A 149 -12.77 24.57 -0.42
CA ALA A 149 -13.52 23.43 0.12
C ALA A 149 -12.77 22.64 1.20
N ALA A 150 -11.80 23.24 1.91
CA ALA A 150 -10.99 22.52 2.91
C ALA A 150 -11.84 21.73 3.92
N SER A 151 -12.91 22.32 4.46
CA SER A 151 -13.77 21.65 5.44
C SER A 151 -14.45 20.40 4.86
N GLU A 152 -15.00 20.51 3.66
CA GLU A 152 -15.63 19.38 2.97
C GLU A 152 -14.60 18.33 2.52
N ILE A 153 -13.38 18.75 2.21
CA ILE A 153 -12.25 17.84 1.92
C ILE A 153 -11.87 17.07 3.19
N ASP A 154 -11.81 17.72 4.35
CA ASP A 154 -11.53 17.07 5.64
C ASP A 154 -12.60 16.02 5.99
N ASP A 155 -13.87 16.37 5.80
CA ASP A 155 -15.00 15.46 6.01
C ASP A 155 -14.92 14.25 5.06
N LEU A 156 -14.63 14.48 3.78
CA LEU A 156 -14.48 13.43 2.79
C LEU A 156 -13.26 12.55 3.06
N GLU A 157 -12.14 13.14 3.52
CA GLU A 157 -10.95 12.41 3.92
C GLU A 157 -11.26 11.44 5.06
N ASN A 158 -11.86 11.95 6.14
CA ASN A 158 -12.21 11.14 7.30
C ASN A 158 -13.17 10.01 6.93
N TRP A 159 -14.20 10.32 6.14
CA TRP A 159 -15.13 9.31 5.64
C TRP A 159 -14.42 8.25 4.79
N THR A 160 -13.56 8.66 3.85
CA THR A 160 -12.91 7.74 2.92
C THR A 160 -11.90 6.85 3.64
N ARG A 161 -11.08 7.40 4.55
CA ARG A 161 -10.16 6.61 5.38
C ARG A 161 -10.89 5.61 6.27
N THR A 162 -12.05 5.99 6.81
CA THR A 162 -12.92 5.08 7.58
C THR A 162 -13.49 3.97 6.70
N LYS A 163 -13.91 4.28 5.46
CA LYS A 163 -14.45 3.29 4.52
C LYS A 163 -13.41 2.32 4.01
N LEU A 164 -12.17 2.78 3.84
CA LEU A 164 -11.02 1.97 3.43
C LEU A 164 -10.35 1.25 4.60
N ALA A 165 -10.87 1.36 5.81
CA ALA A 165 -10.23 0.78 6.98
C ALA A 165 -10.14 -0.75 6.88
N VAL A 166 -8.94 -1.28 7.11
CA VAL A 166 -8.68 -2.72 7.19
C VAL A 166 -8.68 -3.10 8.66
N ARG A 167 -9.77 -3.73 9.12
CA ARG A 167 -10.03 -4.00 10.55
C ARG A 167 -8.92 -4.78 11.24
N ASP A 168 -8.32 -5.73 10.52
CA ASP A 168 -7.30 -6.62 11.07
C ASP A 168 -5.87 -6.11 10.82
N ARG A 169 -5.71 -4.91 10.23
CA ARG A 169 -4.42 -4.24 10.05
C ARG A 169 -4.03 -3.53 11.34
N ALA A 170 -3.71 -4.34 12.35
CA ALA A 170 -3.18 -3.89 13.63
C ALA A 170 -2.11 -4.87 14.12
N LEU A 171 -1.10 -4.36 14.81
CA LEU A 171 -0.14 -5.22 15.51
C LEU A 171 -0.86 -5.88 16.69
N THR A 172 -1.11 -7.17 16.57
CA THR A 172 -1.71 -7.99 17.62
C THR A 172 -0.62 -8.68 18.45
N SER A 173 -0.84 -9.92 18.91
CA SER A 173 0.13 -10.66 19.72
C SER A 173 1.43 -10.90 18.94
N ILE A 174 2.48 -10.16 19.30
CA ILE A 174 3.83 -10.35 18.75
C ILE A 174 4.52 -11.48 19.53
N THR A 175 4.92 -12.53 18.81
CA THR A 175 5.76 -13.59 19.36
C THR A 175 7.17 -13.42 18.80
N CYS A 176 8.15 -13.18 19.66
CA CYS A 176 9.55 -13.03 19.27
C CYS A 176 10.43 -13.96 20.11
N ARG A 177 11.42 -14.60 19.48
CA ARG A 177 12.41 -15.48 20.15
C ARG A 177 13.72 -14.76 20.47
N GLY A 178 13.73 -13.43 20.46
CA GLY A 178 14.93 -12.61 20.63
C GLY A 178 15.91 -12.65 19.44
N HIS A 179 15.43 -13.06 18.27
CA HIS A 179 16.23 -13.10 17.04
C HIS A 179 15.47 -12.41 15.91
N HIS A 180 16.14 -11.50 15.20
CA HIS A 180 15.64 -10.86 13.99
C HIS A 180 16.55 -11.27 12.83
N HIS A 181 16.01 -11.95 11.81
CA HIS A 181 16.81 -12.53 10.70
C HIS A 181 17.99 -13.38 11.18
N ASP A 182 17.74 -14.28 12.14
CA ASP A 182 18.74 -15.15 12.78
C ASP A 182 19.84 -14.45 13.58
N GLU A 183 19.83 -13.11 13.66
CA GLU A 183 20.72 -12.35 14.50
C GLU A 183 20.10 -12.14 15.90
N PRO A 184 20.84 -12.42 16.99
CA PRO A 184 20.36 -12.17 18.34
C PRO A 184 20.23 -10.66 18.59
N VAL A 185 19.07 -10.24 19.09
CA VAL A 185 18.77 -8.83 19.37
C VAL A 185 18.07 -8.65 20.70
N ASN A 186 18.27 -7.50 21.35
CA ASN A 186 17.48 -7.12 22.51
C ASN A 186 16.11 -6.57 22.05
N CYS A 187 15.16 -7.47 21.80
CA CYS A 187 13.80 -7.14 21.38
C CYS A 187 12.85 -7.10 22.59
N ARG A 188 12.06 -6.03 22.74
CA ARG A 188 11.14 -5.88 23.88
C ARG A 188 10.05 -6.97 23.94
N PHE A 189 9.83 -7.68 22.83
CA PHE A 189 8.85 -8.76 22.72
C PHE A 189 9.44 -10.16 22.97
N ALA A 190 10.76 -10.30 23.13
CA ALA A 190 11.45 -11.60 23.25
C ALA A 190 11.04 -12.44 24.49
N HIS A 191 10.33 -11.84 25.44
CA HIS A 191 9.93 -12.46 26.72
C HIS A 191 8.47 -12.15 27.11
N ALA A 192 7.65 -11.64 26.19
CA ALA A 192 6.28 -11.23 26.51
C ALA A 192 5.37 -12.42 26.90
N THR A 193 5.75 -13.65 26.58
CA THR A 193 5.03 -14.88 26.93
C THR A 193 5.37 -15.45 28.32
N ASP A 194 6.43 -14.98 29.00
CA ASP A 194 6.86 -15.53 30.30
C ASP A 194 6.26 -14.82 31.53
N ARG A 195 5.46 -13.76 31.32
CA ARG A 195 4.92 -12.91 32.41
C ARG A 195 3.53 -13.29 32.94
N VAL A 196 2.96 -14.43 32.54
CA VAL A 196 1.62 -14.89 33.01
C VAL A 196 1.70 -16.14 33.91
N ALA A 197 2.77 -16.25 34.72
CA ALA A 197 2.84 -17.23 35.79
C ALA A 197 3.66 -16.69 36.97
N ALA A 198 3.03 -15.88 37.82
CA ALA A 198 3.44 -15.62 39.19
C ALA A 198 2.20 -15.42 40.07
#